data_AF-A0A812PL19-F1
#
_entry.id   AF-A0A812PL19-F1
#
_cell.length_a   1.000
_cell.length_b   1.000
_cell.length_c   1.000
_cell.angle_alpha   90.00
_cell.angle_beta   90.00
_cell.angle_gamma   90.00
#
_symmetry.space_group_name_H-M   'P 1'
#
loop_
_entity.id
_entity.type
_entity.pdbx_description
1 polymer ?
#
loop_
_entity_poly.entity_id
_entity_poly.type
_entity_poly.pdbx_seq_one_letter_code
_entity_poly.pdbx_strand_id
1 'polypeptide(L)'
;MARLRRPESFEDVRAEGLFRTTTVPQILAERGAIFIQGIPGLLGSGGFRPEKIPTKQEVLEAGSRIFAATSSAEYVDVFLSHRWGSTRWAKYLALCLYLNLTAAAVCSVASWVLATGTMIIWAHGVANLGGNLLLLPIVVYLPVAVFLLVFFFGQHVVHRFRPMSIWLDRACIHQTDHEFKRRQIQALPVFVARSSSMLVLWDDEYFQRLWCQLELATFARHGGAQQVQFLPLELSPWLISDLLLNLLVTTGFNLLVNLVPPSIFTSSKSLSDSAFGPLVTVAVIIVLVGTLLGIAAAIPWTIACRAKLRSHTLMLEQMACFDCRAAECAVESDRLLVEQQVQHFFRTDRYEKEVVLQLSSSTRTDEYPQTANLSEVRPWRSSSESEDTEMSSTVFDSAAYFQTDERALDAFNSYIRGPLRSAVMESVGDPLHVPYSMCLVASLPMIFYSATDILQCDAECVSDNGLESFWNYVPRPCLAG
;
A
#
# COMPACT_ATOMS: atom_id res chain seq x y z
N MET A 1 -6.44 18.01 -29.76
CA MET A 1 -6.85 19.26 -29.11
C MET A 1 -8.14 19.17 -28.26
N ALA A 2 -8.69 17.99 -27.93
CA ALA A 2 -9.78 17.90 -26.96
C ALA A 2 -9.73 16.57 -26.20
N ARG A 3 -8.68 16.33 -25.40
CA ARG A 3 -8.55 15.11 -24.59
C ARG A 3 -9.41 15.13 -23.32
N LEU A 4 -10.03 16.25 -23.00
CA LEU A 4 -10.88 16.43 -21.83
C LEU A 4 -12.09 17.27 -22.28
N ARG A 5 -13.20 16.62 -22.66
CA ARG A 5 -14.52 17.26 -22.85
C ARG A 5 -15.37 16.98 -21.61
N ARG A 6 -16.56 17.59 -21.51
CA ARG A 6 -17.50 17.46 -20.37
C ARG A 6 -17.60 16.00 -19.89
N PRO A 7 -17.71 15.75 -18.57
CA PRO A 7 -17.79 14.40 -18.03
C PRO A 7 -18.95 13.66 -18.70
N GLU A 8 -18.64 12.54 -19.35
CA GLU A 8 -19.62 11.63 -19.92
C GLU A 8 -20.53 11.11 -18.81
N SER A 9 -21.82 10.92 -19.10
CA SER A 9 -22.70 10.31 -18.12
C SER A 9 -22.23 8.88 -17.87
N PHE A 10 -22.38 8.38 -16.65
CA PHE A 10 -21.94 7.02 -16.34
C PHE A 10 -22.66 5.96 -17.20
N GLU A 11 -23.92 6.21 -17.59
CA GLU A 11 -24.65 5.30 -18.47
C GLU A 11 -24.01 5.22 -19.86
N ASP A 12 -23.49 6.33 -20.40
CA ASP A 12 -22.77 6.32 -21.68
C ASP A 12 -21.45 5.53 -21.55
N VAL A 13 -20.69 5.81 -20.49
CA VAL A 13 -19.44 5.11 -20.16
C VAL A 13 -19.64 3.60 -20.02
N ARG A 14 -20.75 3.20 -19.40
CA ARG A 14 -21.14 1.80 -19.20
C ARG A 14 -21.60 1.16 -20.51
N ALA A 15 -22.45 1.84 -21.27
CA ALA A 15 -22.98 1.35 -22.55
C ALA A 15 -21.85 1.12 -23.57
N GLU A 16 -20.83 1.95 -23.56
CA GLU A 16 -19.64 1.83 -24.42
C GLU A 16 -18.58 0.85 -23.89
N GLY A 17 -18.76 0.32 -22.67
CA GLY A 17 -17.81 -0.61 -22.04
C GLY A 17 -16.45 0.03 -21.73
N LEU A 18 -16.41 1.36 -21.55
CA LEU A 18 -15.19 2.12 -21.29
C LEU A 18 -14.64 1.86 -19.88
N PHE A 19 -15.51 1.63 -18.90
CA PHE A 19 -15.09 1.37 -17.52
C PHE A 19 -14.81 -0.12 -17.31
N ARG A 20 -13.54 -0.42 -17.00
CA ARG A 20 -13.06 -1.77 -16.77
C ARG A 20 -12.20 -1.83 -15.52
N THR A 21 -12.13 -3.02 -14.93
CA THR A 21 -11.33 -3.32 -13.75
C THR A 21 -10.51 -4.59 -13.94
N THR A 22 -9.38 -4.66 -13.24
CA THR A 22 -8.51 -5.84 -13.19
C THR A 22 -8.49 -6.41 -11.77
N THR A 23 -7.74 -7.48 -11.57
CA THR A 23 -7.66 -8.19 -10.29
C THR A 23 -6.26 -8.13 -9.72
N VAL A 24 -6.15 -8.32 -8.41
CA VAL A 24 -4.87 -8.36 -7.71
C VAL A 24 -3.87 -9.34 -8.36
N PRO A 25 -4.22 -10.62 -8.64
CA PRO A 25 -3.27 -11.57 -9.20
C PRO A 25 -2.79 -11.17 -10.60
N GLN A 26 -3.60 -10.45 -11.39
CA GLN A 26 -3.20 -9.95 -12.69
C GLN A 26 -2.18 -8.80 -12.59
N ILE A 27 -2.37 -7.86 -11.65
CA ILE A 27 -1.41 -6.77 -11.43
C ILE A 27 -0.07 -7.30 -10.91
N LEU A 28 -0.11 -8.28 -10.01
CA LEU A 28 1.09 -8.88 -9.42
C LEU A 28 1.72 -9.98 -10.30
N ALA A 29 1.10 -10.33 -11.42
CA ALA A 29 1.63 -11.32 -12.37
C ALA A 29 3.05 -10.94 -12.84
N GLU A 30 3.88 -11.96 -13.03
CA GLU A 30 5.29 -11.82 -13.40
C GLU A 30 6.06 -10.81 -12.51
N ARG A 31 5.70 -10.75 -11.22
CA ARG A 31 6.32 -9.87 -10.23
C ARG A 31 6.17 -8.38 -10.57
N GLY A 32 4.97 -7.99 -11.00
CA GLY A 32 4.63 -6.62 -11.36
C GLY A 32 5.20 -6.18 -12.71
N ALA A 33 5.25 -7.09 -13.70
CA ALA A 33 5.74 -6.75 -15.05
C ALA A 33 4.96 -5.58 -15.68
N ILE A 34 3.68 -5.43 -15.32
CA ILE A 34 2.83 -4.32 -15.74
C ILE A 34 3.39 -2.94 -15.36
N PHE A 35 4.24 -2.84 -14.33
CA PHE A 35 4.86 -1.58 -13.89
C PHE A 35 6.15 -1.21 -14.64
N ILE A 36 6.70 -2.10 -15.48
CA ILE A 36 7.91 -1.79 -16.26
C ILE A 36 7.56 -0.74 -17.32
N GLN A 37 8.33 0.33 -17.47
CA GLN A 37 7.99 1.36 -18.45
C GLN A 37 8.14 0.91 -19.92
N GLY A 38 7.42 1.60 -20.80
CA GLY A 38 7.55 1.46 -22.24
C GLY A 38 7.10 0.10 -22.81
N ILE A 39 7.60 -0.21 -24.00
CA ILE A 39 7.29 -1.42 -24.75
C ILE A 39 7.64 -2.71 -23.98
N PRO A 40 8.80 -2.83 -23.28
CA PRO A 40 9.13 -4.06 -22.56
C PRO A 40 8.09 -4.45 -21.51
N GLY A 41 7.53 -3.47 -20.77
CA GLY A 41 6.49 -3.75 -19.79
C GLY A 41 5.15 -4.10 -20.41
N LEU A 42 4.79 -3.44 -21.52
CA LEU A 42 3.59 -3.81 -22.29
C LEU A 42 3.69 -5.25 -22.81
N LEU A 43 4.83 -5.64 -23.37
CA LEU A 43 5.05 -6.99 -23.88
C LEU A 43 5.05 -8.04 -22.76
N GLY A 44 5.80 -7.79 -21.68
CA GLY A 44 5.86 -8.71 -20.53
C GLY A 44 4.48 -8.93 -19.90
N SER A 45 3.74 -7.86 -19.64
CA SER A 45 2.37 -7.99 -19.10
C SER A 45 1.37 -8.64 -20.08
N GLY A 46 1.62 -8.57 -21.39
CA GLY A 46 0.87 -9.32 -22.40
C GLY A 46 1.31 -10.79 -22.59
N GLY A 47 2.29 -11.25 -21.81
CA GLY A 47 2.84 -12.61 -21.87
C GLY A 47 3.87 -12.83 -22.98
N PHE A 48 4.45 -11.77 -23.53
CA PHE A 48 5.48 -11.84 -24.57
C PHE A 48 6.88 -11.64 -23.97
N ARG A 49 7.84 -12.46 -24.40
CA ARG A 49 9.26 -12.34 -24.04
C ARG A 49 10.07 -12.14 -25.32
N PRO A 50 10.25 -10.90 -25.78
CA PRO A 50 10.94 -10.63 -27.03
C PRO A 50 12.44 -10.91 -26.88
N GLU A 51 12.95 -11.93 -27.58
CA GLU A 51 14.39 -12.19 -27.76
C GLU A 51 15.00 -11.30 -28.87
N LYS A 52 14.15 -10.59 -29.61
CA LYS A 52 14.46 -9.73 -30.75
C LYS A 52 13.61 -8.45 -30.71
N ILE A 53 13.86 -7.51 -31.62
CA ILE A 53 13.01 -6.32 -31.76
C ILE A 53 11.56 -6.77 -32.01
N PRO A 54 10.59 -6.35 -31.18
CA PRO A 54 9.21 -6.80 -31.29
C PRO A 54 8.56 -6.24 -32.55
N THR A 55 7.79 -7.08 -33.21
CA THR A 55 6.98 -6.69 -34.36
C THR A 55 5.80 -5.81 -33.92
N LYS A 56 5.30 -4.97 -34.83
CA LYS A 56 4.09 -4.18 -34.59
C LYS A 56 2.91 -5.06 -34.15
N GLN A 57 2.78 -6.25 -34.72
CA GLN A 57 1.70 -7.18 -34.39
C GLN A 57 1.80 -7.72 -32.97
N GLU A 58 3.00 -8.09 -32.50
CA GLU A 58 3.22 -8.51 -31.10
C GLU A 58 2.87 -7.39 -30.11
N VAL A 59 3.21 -6.14 -30.42
CA VAL A 59 2.85 -4.98 -29.58
C VAL A 59 1.33 -4.79 -29.52
N LEU A 60 0.65 -4.88 -30.67
CA LEU A 60 -0.80 -4.78 -30.75
C LEU A 60 -1.49 -5.90 -29.97
N GLU A 61 -1.01 -7.12 -30.11
CA GLU A 61 -1.55 -8.30 -29.44
C GLU A 61 -1.32 -8.23 -27.93
N ALA A 62 -0.14 -7.82 -27.48
CA ALA A 62 0.16 -7.64 -26.06
C ALA A 62 -0.80 -6.65 -25.39
N GLY A 63 -1.00 -5.46 -25.99
CA GLY A 63 -1.95 -4.48 -25.48
C GLY A 63 -3.39 -5.00 -25.45
N SER A 64 -3.78 -5.76 -26.47
CA SER A 64 -5.13 -6.35 -26.56
C SER A 64 -5.34 -7.44 -25.51
N ARG A 65 -4.33 -8.30 -25.27
CA ARG A 65 -4.39 -9.38 -24.26
C ARG A 65 -4.54 -8.82 -22.84
N ILE A 66 -3.77 -7.79 -22.50
CA ILE A 66 -3.87 -7.12 -21.20
C ILE A 66 -5.28 -6.58 -20.99
N PHE A 67 -5.80 -5.85 -21.98
CA PHE A 67 -7.12 -5.25 -21.90
C PHE A 67 -8.24 -6.30 -21.88
N ALA A 68 -8.14 -7.34 -22.71
CA ALA A 68 -9.12 -8.43 -22.75
C ALA A 68 -9.18 -9.24 -21.44
N ALA A 69 -8.10 -9.26 -20.65
CA ALA A 69 -8.06 -9.89 -19.33
C ALA A 69 -8.82 -9.10 -18.25
N THR A 70 -9.20 -7.84 -18.52
CA THR A 70 -10.02 -7.02 -17.62
C THR A 70 -11.51 -7.29 -17.82
N SER A 71 -12.33 -6.90 -16.85
CA SER A 71 -13.79 -7.05 -16.89
C SER A 71 -14.48 -5.69 -16.88
N SER A 72 -15.64 -5.57 -17.54
CA SER A 72 -16.47 -4.36 -17.42
C SER A 72 -16.98 -4.24 -15.98
N ALA A 73 -16.95 -3.03 -15.44
CA ALA A 73 -17.23 -2.78 -14.04
C ALA A 73 -18.18 -1.59 -13.87
N GLU A 74 -18.96 -1.61 -12.79
CA GLU A 74 -19.79 -0.47 -12.38
C GLU A 74 -19.17 0.33 -11.23
N TYR A 75 -18.30 -0.33 -10.48
CA TYR A 75 -17.53 0.20 -9.36
C TYR A 75 -16.17 -0.50 -9.32
N VAL A 76 -15.23 0.07 -8.57
CA VAL A 76 -13.96 -0.58 -8.26
C VAL A 76 -13.60 -0.39 -6.79
N ASP A 77 -12.97 -1.40 -6.19
CA ASP A 77 -12.64 -1.35 -4.75
C ASP A 77 -11.49 -0.38 -4.49
N VAL A 78 -10.45 -0.43 -5.33
CA VAL A 78 -9.24 0.38 -5.18
C VAL A 78 -8.82 1.01 -6.51
N PHE A 79 -8.72 2.33 -6.53
CA PHE A 79 -8.02 3.06 -7.59
C PHE A 79 -6.54 3.15 -7.27
N LEU A 80 -5.68 2.63 -8.14
CA LEU A 80 -4.23 2.66 -7.93
C LEU A 80 -3.59 3.88 -8.59
N SER A 81 -3.35 4.94 -7.81
CA SER A 81 -2.61 6.12 -8.28
C SER A 81 -1.11 5.95 -8.04
N HIS A 82 -0.31 6.20 -9.07
CA HIS A 82 1.13 6.02 -8.99
C HIS A 82 1.87 6.80 -10.09
N ARG A 83 3.17 7.02 -9.87
CA ARG A 83 4.07 7.55 -10.92
C ARG A 83 4.68 6.40 -11.71
N TRP A 84 4.74 6.51 -13.04
CA TRP A 84 5.41 5.50 -13.88
C TRP A 84 6.92 5.44 -13.64
N GLY A 85 7.54 6.57 -13.29
CA GLY A 85 8.96 6.76 -12.94
C GLY A 85 9.53 5.78 -11.92
N SER A 86 8.77 5.42 -10.89
CA SER A 86 9.25 4.59 -9.78
C SER A 86 9.53 3.14 -10.19
N THR A 87 10.47 2.55 -9.45
CA THR A 87 10.95 1.18 -9.70
C THR A 87 9.82 0.15 -9.59
N ARG A 88 9.84 -0.85 -10.48
CA ARG A 88 8.80 -1.90 -10.50
C ARG A 88 8.76 -2.67 -9.18
N TRP A 89 9.94 -2.96 -8.62
CA TRP A 89 10.06 -3.83 -7.45
C TRP A 89 9.51 -3.14 -6.21
N ALA A 90 9.74 -1.84 -6.05
CA ALA A 90 9.17 -1.11 -4.94
C ALA A 90 7.62 -1.12 -5.00
N LYS A 91 7.02 -0.94 -6.18
CA LYS A 91 5.55 -1.04 -6.36
C LYS A 91 5.03 -2.45 -6.09
N TYR A 92 5.71 -3.47 -6.61
CA TYR A 92 5.36 -4.87 -6.36
C TYR A 92 5.39 -5.19 -4.87
N LEU A 93 6.47 -4.82 -4.18
CA LEU A 93 6.62 -5.04 -2.73
C LEU A 93 5.57 -4.26 -1.93
N ALA A 94 5.30 -3.00 -2.30
CA ALA A 94 4.26 -2.18 -1.69
C ALA A 94 2.88 -2.82 -1.82
N LEU A 95 2.54 -3.36 -2.98
CA LEU A 95 1.28 -4.08 -3.17
C LEU A 95 1.25 -5.39 -2.39
N CYS A 96 2.35 -6.15 -2.31
CA CYS A 96 2.42 -7.33 -1.43
C CYS A 96 2.20 -6.95 0.04
N LEU A 97 2.77 -5.84 0.51
CA LEU A 97 2.55 -5.32 1.85
C LEU A 97 1.09 -4.94 2.08
N TYR A 98 0.49 -4.22 1.13
CA TYR A 98 -0.91 -3.79 1.21
C TYR A 98 -1.88 -4.98 1.25
N LEU A 99 -1.63 -6.02 0.45
CA LEU A 99 -2.59 -7.09 0.20
C LEU A 99 -2.39 -8.33 1.08
N ASN A 100 -1.14 -8.66 1.39
CA ASN A 100 -0.79 -9.97 1.96
C ASN A 100 -0.25 -9.92 3.39
N LEU A 101 0.11 -8.74 3.92
CA LEU A 101 0.80 -8.61 5.21
C LEU A 101 0.05 -9.31 6.35
N THR A 102 -1.25 -9.04 6.50
CA THR A 102 -2.05 -9.64 7.58
C THR A 102 -2.13 -11.16 7.44
N ALA A 103 -2.38 -11.67 6.22
CA ALA A 103 -2.44 -13.11 5.98
C ALA A 103 -1.08 -13.77 6.24
N ALA A 104 0.02 -13.12 5.84
CA ALA A 104 1.37 -13.61 6.05
C ALA A 104 1.72 -13.69 7.55
N ALA A 105 1.40 -12.65 8.31
CA ALA A 105 1.60 -12.64 9.76
C ALA A 105 0.79 -13.74 10.47
N VAL A 106 -0.50 -13.87 10.14
CA VAL A 106 -1.37 -14.90 10.73
C VAL A 106 -0.88 -16.31 10.40
N CYS A 107 -0.55 -16.59 9.13
CA CYS A 107 -0.04 -17.91 8.73
C CYS A 107 1.30 -18.22 9.38
N SER A 108 2.18 -17.23 9.51
CA SER A 108 3.47 -17.38 10.18
C SER A 108 3.29 -17.74 11.65
N VAL A 109 2.51 -16.96 12.41
CA VAL A 109 2.24 -17.24 13.82
C VAL A 109 1.53 -18.59 14.01
N ALA A 110 0.54 -18.91 13.17
CA ALA A 110 -0.13 -20.21 13.22
C ALA A 110 0.85 -21.37 12.96
N SER A 111 1.73 -21.25 11.97
CA SER A 111 2.76 -22.25 11.69
C SER A 111 3.75 -22.39 12.84
N TRP A 112 4.10 -21.31 13.53
CA TRP A 112 4.97 -21.33 14.71
C TRP A 112 4.32 -22.07 15.89
N VAL A 113 3.05 -21.80 16.18
CA VAL A 113 2.28 -22.51 17.23
C VAL A 113 2.20 -24.00 16.92
N LEU A 114 1.85 -24.36 15.68
CA LEU A 114 1.76 -25.76 15.25
C LEU A 114 3.11 -26.46 15.30
N ALA A 115 4.16 -25.84 14.76
CA ALA A 115 5.52 -26.38 14.78
C ALA A 115 6.01 -26.63 16.22
N THR A 116 5.83 -25.65 17.10
CA THR A 116 6.20 -25.77 18.52
C THR A 116 5.41 -26.88 19.21
N GLY A 117 4.09 -26.92 19.05
CA GLY A 117 3.24 -27.96 19.64
C GLY A 117 3.59 -29.36 19.16
N THR A 118 3.83 -29.54 17.84
CA THR A 118 4.23 -30.84 17.28
C THR A 118 5.57 -31.32 17.82
N MET A 119 6.54 -30.42 18.00
CA MET A 119 7.84 -30.76 18.60
C MET A 119 7.70 -31.21 20.05
N ILE A 120 6.90 -30.51 20.86
CA ILE A 120 6.66 -30.87 22.27
C ILE A 120 5.96 -32.23 22.38
N ILE A 121 4.94 -32.48 21.53
CA ILE A 121 4.22 -33.75 21.51
C ILE A 121 5.17 -34.88 21.09
N TRP A 122 5.95 -34.68 20.04
CA TRP A 122 6.88 -35.69 19.52
C TRP A 122 8.00 -36.02 20.53
N ALA A 123 8.51 -35.03 21.24
CA ALA A 123 9.49 -35.20 22.31
C ALA A 123 8.89 -35.71 23.63
N HIS A 124 7.57 -35.90 23.71
CA HIS A 124 6.86 -36.31 24.93
C HIS A 124 7.07 -35.36 26.12
N GLY A 125 7.18 -34.05 25.85
CA GLY A 125 7.38 -33.02 26.86
C GLY A 125 8.53 -32.07 26.54
N VAL A 126 8.54 -30.92 27.21
CA VAL A 126 9.51 -29.83 26.98
C VAL A 126 10.92 -30.22 27.44
N ALA A 127 11.02 -30.98 28.53
CA ALA A 127 12.29 -31.38 29.13
C ALA A 127 13.18 -32.24 28.20
N ASN A 128 12.58 -32.88 27.19
CA ASN A 128 13.29 -33.74 26.23
C ASN A 128 13.70 -32.99 24.94
N LEU A 129 13.45 -31.68 24.85
CA LEU A 129 13.82 -30.87 23.68
C LEU A 129 15.22 -30.25 23.79
N GLY A 130 15.84 -30.31 24.97
CA GLY A 130 17.19 -29.81 25.20
C GLY A 130 18.21 -30.36 24.20
N GLY A 131 19.02 -29.48 23.62
CA GLY A 131 20.05 -29.84 22.63
C GLY A 131 19.52 -30.29 21.26
N ASN A 132 18.22 -30.22 20.99
CA ASN A 132 17.67 -30.64 19.69
C ASN A 132 17.98 -29.61 18.58
N LEU A 133 18.88 -30.00 17.66
CA LEU A 133 19.31 -29.18 16.52
C LEU A 133 18.16 -28.78 15.56
N LEU A 134 16.99 -29.44 15.64
CA LEU A 134 15.83 -29.12 14.82
C LEU A 134 14.99 -27.95 15.36
N LEU A 135 15.24 -27.48 16.60
CA LEU A 135 14.47 -26.37 17.18
C LEU A 135 14.56 -25.10 16.34
N LEU A 136 15.75 -24.68 15.93
CA LEU A 136 15.91 -23.46 15.13
C LEU A 136 15.25 -23.58 13.73
N PRO A 137 15.52 -24.64 12.93
CA PRO A 137 14.84 -24.81 11.64
C PRO A 137 13.31 -24.89 11.72
N ILE A 138 12.77 -25.61 12.70
CA ILE A 138 11.33 -25.87 12.79
C ILE A 138 10.58 -24.71 13.44
N VAL A 139 11.14 -24.13 14.52
CA VAL A 139 10.46 -23.08 15.28
C VAL A 139 10.73 -21.69 14.68
N VAL A 140 11.86 -21.45 14.02
CA VAL A 140 12.17 -20.11 13.47
C VAL A 140 12.08 -20.09 11.95
N TYR A 141 12.83 -20.94 11.26
CA TYR A 141 12.96 -20.83 9.81
C TYR A 141 11.68 -21.20 9.07
N LEU A 142 10.99 -22.26 9.49
CA LEU A 142 9.73 -22.68 8.88
C LEU A 142 8.66 -21.56 8.98
N PRO A 143 8.36 -20.96 10.15
CA PRO A 143 7.40 -19.87 10.23
C PRO A 143 7.78 -18.61 9.44
N VAL A 144 9.07 -18.27 9.39
CA VAL A 144 9.55 -17.15 8.56
C VAL A 144 9.45 -17.47 7.07
N ALA A 145 9.73 -18.71 6.66
CA ALA A 145 9.54 -19.16 5.29
C ALA A 145 8.05 -19.13 4.89
N VAL A 146 7.15 -19.55 5.79
CA VAL A 146 5.69 -19.42 5.60
C VAL A 146 5.29 -17.96 5.45
N PHE A 147 5.83 -17.06 6.29
CA PHE A 147 5.61 -15.62 6.16
C PHE A 147 5.99 -15.13 4.76
N LEU A 148 7.21 -15.39 4.31
CA LEU A 148 7.71 -14.93 3.01
C LEU A 148 6.89 -15.52 1.85
N LEU A 149 6.54 -16.80 1.93
CA LEU A 149 5.71 -17.45 0.91
C LEU A 149 4.35 -16.78 0.79
N VAL A 150 3.66 -16.54 1.91
CA VAL A 150 2.35 -15.88 1.90
C VAL A 150 2.49 -14.39 1.56
N PHE A 151 3.57 -13.72 1.97
CA PHE A 151 3.81 -12.32 1.61
C PHE A 151 3.92 -12.12 0.09
N PHE A 152 4.65 -13.01 -0.60
CA PHE A 152 4.86 -12.90 -2.05
C PHE A 152 3.78 -13.54 -2.92
N PHE A 153 3.07 -14.54 -2.41
CA PHE A 153 2.14 -15.35 -3.20
C PHE A 153 0.73 -15.46 -2.61
N GLY A 154 0.50 -14.85 -1.45
CA GLY A 154 -0.77 -14.90 -0.72
C GLY A 154 -1.94 -14.38 -1.53
N GLN A 155 -1.71 -13.46 -2.47
CA GLN A 155 -2.74 -12.91 -3.34
C GLN A 155 -3.50 -13.98 -4.12
N HIS A 156 -2.85 -15.10 -4.49
CA HIS A 156 -3.50 -16.17 -5.24
C HIS A 156 -4.57 -16.90 -4.41
N VAL A 157 -4.38 -16.93 -3.09
CA VAL A 157 -5.30 -17.57 -2.14
C VAL A 157 -6.28 -16.53 -1.60
N VAL A 158 -5.78 -15.40 -1.10
CA VAL A 158 -6.59 -14.31 -0.52
C VAL A 158 -7.61 -13.81 -1.52
N HIS A 159 -7.23 -13.57 -2.78
CA HIS A 159 -8.16 -13.11 -3.81
C HIS A 159 -9.28 -14.12 -4.11
N ARG A 160 -9.04 -15.42 -3.93
CA ARG A 160 -10.07 -16.44 -4.14
C ARG A 160 -11.16 -16.39 -3.06
N PHE A 161 -10.80 -15.99 -1.84
CA PHE A 161 -11.73 -15.87 -0.71
C PHE A 161 -12.31 -14.45 -0.56
N ARG A 162 -11.54 -13.43 -0.94
CA ARG A 162 -11.91 -12.01 -0.92
C ARG A 162 -11.44 -11.37 -2.23
N PRO A 163 -12.21 -11.53 -3.32
CA PRO A 163 -11.87 -10.91 -4.58
C PRO A 163 -11.83 -9.39 -4.41
N MET A 164 -10.83 -8.76 -5.00
CA MET A 164 -10.63 -7.32 -4.94
C MET A 164 -10.36 -6.83 -6.36
N SER A 165 -11.24 -5.94 -6.80
CA SER A 165 -11.14 -5.25 -8.07
C SER A 165 -10.23 -4.04 -7.92
N ILE A 166 -9.28 -3.90 -8.85
CA ILE A 166 -8.32 -2.79 -8.85
C ILE A 166 -8.36 -2.11 -10.20
N TRP A 167 -8.38 -0.78 -10.19
CA TRP A 167 -8.19 0.00 -11.39
C TRP A 167 -6.73 0.40 -11.51
N LEU A 168 -6.11 0.03 -12.63
CA LEU A 168 -4.77 0.43 -13.02
C LEU A 168 -4.80 0.85 -14.49
N ASP A 169 -4.34 2.06 -14.77
CA ASP A 169 -4.35 2.70 -16.08
C ASP A 169 -3.85 1.79 -17.21
N ARG A 170 -2.72 1.11 -17.05
CA ARG A 170 -2.21 0.22 -18.11
C ARG A 170 -3.07 -1.00 -18.38
N ALA A 171 -3.72 -1.55 -17.35
CA ALA A 171 -4.60 -2.70 -17.51
C ALA A 171 -5.95 -2.29 -18.08
N CYS A 172 -6.53 -1.24 -17.49
CA CYS A 172 -7.93 -0.88 -17.68
C CYS A 172 -8.15 0.09 -18.85
N ILE A 173 -7.10 0.76 -19.33
CA ILE A 173 -7.13 1.56 -20.56
C ILE A 173 -6.53 0.75 -21.71
N HIS A 174 -7.22 0.70 -22.84
CA HIS A 174 -6.76 0.04 -24.04
C HIS A 174 -5.46 0.70 -24.52
N GLN A 175 -4.38 -0.06 -24.67
CA GLN A 175 -3.06 0.53 -24.94
C GLN A 175 -2.80 0.81 -26.42
N THR A 176 -3.48 0.08 -27.31
CA THR A 176 -3.15 0.00 -28.75
C THR A 176 -4.23 0.58 -29.68
N ASP A 177 -5.47 0.71 -29.22
CA ASP A 177 -6.56 1.40 -29.92
C ASP A 177 -6.57 2.85 -29.43
N HIS A 178 -6.13 3.77 -30.29
CA HIS A 178 -5.99 5.18 -29.95
C HIS A 178 -7.32 5.89 -29.75
N GLU A 179 -8.37 5.47 -30.45
CA GLU A 179 -9.69 6.10 -30.40
C GLU A 179 -10.41 5.70 -29.10
N PHE A 180 -10.41 4.41 -28.81
CA PHE A 180 -10.93 3.86 -27.57
C PHE A 180 -10.16 4.37 -26.34
N LYS A 181 -8.82 4.35 -26.40
CA LYS A 181 -7.94 4.93 -25.36
C LYS A 181 -8.28 6.38 -25.06
N ARG A 182 -8.50 7.19 -26.09
CA ARG A 182 -8.83 8.62 -25.94
C ARG A 182 -10.16 8.78 -25.20
N ARG A 183 -11.20 8.01 -25.54
CA ARG A 183 -12.49 8.02 -24.85
C ARG A 183 -12.35 7.59 -23.39
N GLN A 184 -11.59 6.52 -23.11
CA GLN A 184 -11.34 6.09 -21.73
C GLN A 184 -10.57 7.12 -20.90
N ILE A 185 -9.58 7.79 -21.48
CA ILE A 185 -8.85 8.88 -20.80
C ILE A 185 -9.79 10.06 -20.49
N GLN A 186 -10.73 10.37 -21.40
CA GLN A 186 -11.76 11.40 -21.18
C GLN A 186 -12.69 11.04 -20.03
N ALA A 187 -13.05 9.75 -19.91
CA ALA A 187 -13.91 9.22 -18.85
C ALA A 187 -13.18 8.95 -17.53
N LEU A 188 -11.86 9.19 -17.44
CA LEU A 188 -11.08 8.87 -16.23
C LEU A 188 -11.66 9.49 -14.94
N PRO A 189 -12.16 10.73 -14.93
CA PRO A 189 -12.76 11.27 -13.72
C PRO A 189 -13.98 10.47 -13.22
N VAL A 190 -14.73 9.86 -14.13
CA VAL A 190 -15.86 8.98 -13.79
C VAL A 190 -15.35 7.69 -13.14
N PHE A 191 -14.24 7.13 -13.63
CA PHE A 191 -13.65 5.92 -13.04
C PHE A 191 -13.16 6.18 -11.61
N VAL A 192 -12.47 7.29 -11.40
CA VAL A 192 -12.00 7.72 -10.07
C VAL A 192 -13.19 7.93 -9.12
N ALA A 193 -14.23 8.63 -9.57
CA ALA A 193 -15.44 8.86 -8.78
C ALA A 193 -16.21 7.57 -8.41
N ARG A 194 -16.04 6.49 -9.20
CA ARG A 194 -16.64 5.17 -8.97
C ARG A 194 -15.73 4.20 -8.21
N SER A 195 -14.65 4.72 -7.62
CA SER A 195 -13.71 3.96 -6.82
C SER A 195 -14.05 4.09 -5.33
N SER A 196 -14.06 2.98 -4.60
CA SER A 196 -14.40 2.97 -3.17
C SER A 196 -13.27 3.54 -2.30
N SER A 197 -12.03 3.39 -2.76
CA SER A 197 -10.82 3.90 -2.12
C SER A 197 -9.76 4.23 -3.15
N MET A 198 -8.79 5.07 -2.79
CA MET A 198 -7.62 5.38 -3.59
C MET A 198 -6.36 4.95 -2.86
N LEU A 199 -5.57 4.07 -3.46
CA LEU A 199 -4.25 3.70 -2.98
C LEU A 199 -3.21 4.50 -3.76
N VAL A 200 -2.45 5.33 -3.06
CA VAL A 200 -1.35 6.13 -3.60
C VAL A 200 -0.04 5.42 -3.32
N LEU A 201 0.60 4.89 -4.37
CA LEU A 201 1.98 4.38 -4.28
C LEU A 201 2.95 5.57 -4.38
N TRP A 202 3.35 6.08 -3.23
CA TRP A 202 4.08 7.35 -3.12
C TRP A 202 5.59 7.16 -3.33
N ASP A 203 6.14 7.98 -4.23
CA ASP A 203 7.57 8.25 -4.37
C ASP A 203 7.84 9.76 -4.20
N ASP A 204 9.12 10.13 -4.13
CA ASP A 204 9.58 11.51 -3.89
C ASP A 204 9.21 12.50 -4.99
N GLU A 205 8.75 12.03 -6.15
CA GLU A 205 8.29 12.87 -7.26
C GLU A 205 6.78 12.72 -7.51
N TYR A 206 6.03 12.02 -6.65
CA TYR A 206 4.60 11.79 -6.85
C TYR A 206 3.83 13.11 -6.91
N PHE A 207 4.11 14.01 -5.96
CA PHE A 207 3.44 15.32 -5.92
C PHE A 207 3.87 16.27 -7.05
N GLN A 208 4.94 15.94 -7.77
CA GLN A 208 5.41 16.75 -8.90
C GLN A 208 4.62 16.46 -10.17
N ARG A 209 3.72 15.46 -10.23
CA ARG A 209 2.99 15.14 -11.46
C ARG A 209 1.57 15.67 -11.45
N LEU A 210 1.27 16.61 -12.35
CA LEU A 210 -0.04 17.25 -12.47
C LEU A 210 -1.18 16.24 -12.72
N TRP A 211 -0.90 15.14 -13.43
CA TRP A 211 -1.88 14.07 -13.65
C TRP A 211 -2.29 13.35 -12.36
N CYS A 212 -1.33 13.06 -11.48
CA CYS A 212 -1.63 12.49 -10.16
C CYS A 212 -2.47 13.46 -9.33
N GLN A 213 -2.26 14.77 -9.49
CA GLN A 213 -3.08 15.78 -8.83
C GLN A 213 -4.51 15.85 -9.35
N LEU A 214 -4.71 15.65 -10.65
CA LEU A 214 -6.06 15.52 -11.21
C LEU A 214 -6.79 14.30 -10.61
N GLU A 215 -6.10 13.17 -10.49
CA GLU A 215 -6.66 11.97 -9.85
C GLU A 215 -7.05 12.24 -8.40
N LEU A 216 -6.15 12.82 -7.60
CA LEU A 216 -6.42 13.21 -6.22
C LEU A 216 -7.55 14.23 -6.10
N ALA A 217 -7.58 15.27 -6.94
CA ALA A 217 -8.62 16.28 -6.95
C ALA A 217 -9.98 15.68 -7.30
N THR A 218 -10.01 14.77 -8.28
CA THR A 218 -11.23 14.05 -8.65
C THR A 218 -11.71 13.18 -7.50
N PHE A 219 -10.82 12.42 -6.87
CA PHE A 219 -11.19 11.55 -5.76
C PHE A 219 -11.65 12.35 -4.54
N ALA A 220 -10.95 13.42 -4.17
CA ALA A 220 -11.30 14.32 -3.07
C ALA A 220 -12.72 14.90 -3.16
N ARG A 221 -13.24 15.05 -4.39
CA ARG A 221 -14.59 15.55 -4.63
C ARG A 221 -15.67 14.51 -4.35
N HIS A 222 -15.38 13.23 -4.58
CA HIS A 222 -16.39 12.15 -4.55
C HIS A 222 -16.21 11.23 -3.35
N GLY A 223 -14.97 11.02 -2.92
CA GLY A 223 -14.56 10.28 -1.74
C GLY A 223 -14.06 11.20 -0.64
N GLY A 224 -13.93 10.64 0.56
CA GLY A 224 -13.35 11.36 1.70
C GLY A 224 -11.83 11.28 1.72
N ALA A 225 -11.17 12.23 2.37
CA ALA A 225 -9.72 12.18 2.64
C ALA A 225 -9.29 10.87 3.31
N GLN A 226 -10.15 10.31 4.17
CA GLN A 226 -9.94 9.04 4.89
C GLN A 226 -9.94 7.79 3.99
N GLN A 227 -10.46 7.91 2.76
CA GLN A 227 -10.45 6.82 1.77
C GLN A 227 -9.21 6.87 0.87
N VAL A 228 -8.35 7.86 1.04
CA VAL A 228 -7.06 7.95 0.35
C VAL A 228 -5.97 7.40 1.25
N GLN A 229 -5.33 6.32 0.82
CA GLN A 229 -4.28 5.64 1.57
C GLN A 229 -2.94 5.88 0.89
N PHE A 230 -2.02 6.54 1.58
CA PHE A 230 -0.65 6.73 1.10
C PHE A 230 0.23 5.57 1.55
N LEU A 231 0.90 4.95 0.59
CA LEU A 231 1.85 3.89 0.83
C LEU A 231 3.23 4.27 0.29
N PRO A 232 4.16 4.71 1.16
CA PRO A 232 5.53 5.00 0.76
C PRO A 232 6.23 3.74 0.23
N LEU A 233 6.86 3.87 -0.94
CA LEU A 233 7.50 2.74 -1.62
C LEU A 233 8.68 2.13 -0.83
N GLU A 234 9.32 2.89 0.06
CA GLU A 234 10.43 2.43 0.90
C GLU A 234 9.99 1.60 2.13
N LEU A 235 8.70 1.57 2.44
CA LEU A 235 8.19 0.89 3.64
C LEU A 235 8.35 -0.64 3.57
N SER A 236 8.07 -1.24 2.40
CA SER A 236 8.16 -2.69 2.22
C SER A 236 9.61 -3.19 2.16
N PRO A 237 10.53 -2.54 1.42
CA PRO A 237 11.96 -2.86 1.51
C PRO A 237 12.51 -2.75 2.93
N TRP A 238 12.11 -1.74 3.70
CA TRP A 238 12.50 -1.60 5.11
C TRP A 238 12.05 -2.81 5.94
N LEU A 239 10.77 -3.19 5.87
CA LEU A 239 10.22 -4.32 6.63
C LEU A 239 10.91 -5.64 6.30
N ILE A 240 11.11 -5.94 5.01
CA ILE A 240 11.77 -7.18 4.58
C ILE A 240 13.23 -7.18 4.99
N SER A 241 13.92 -6.05 4.88
CA SER A 241 15.31 -5.93 5.31
C SER A 241 15.44 -6.18 6.81
N ASP A 242 14.54 -5.62 7.64
CA ASP A 242 14.54 -5.87 9.08
C ASP A 242 14.32 -7.35 9.41
N LEU A 243 13.31 -7.97 8.78
CA LEU A 243 12.98 -9.37 9.01
C LEU A 243 14.14 -10.30 8.62
N LEU A 244 14.79 -10.06 7.48
CA LEU A 244 15.96 -10.84 7.04
C LEU A 244 17.17 -10.61 7.95
N LEU A 245 17.34 -9.39 8.44
CA LEU A 245 18.43 -9.04 9.33
C LEU A 245 18.27 -9.68 10.71
N ASN A 246 17.06 -9.63 11.28
CA ASN A 246 16.74 -10.33 12.52
C ASN A 246 16.96 -11.84 12.37
N LEU A 247 16.53 -12.43 11.25
CA LEU A 247 16.79 -13.84 10.95
C LEU A 247 18.30 -14.16 10.90
N LEU A 248 19.11 -13.28 10.30
CA LEU A 248 20.56 -13.43 10.24
C LEU A 248 21.20 -13.34 11.63
N VAL A 249 20.79 -12.36 12.45
CA VAL A 249 21.28 -12.18 13.82
C VAL A 249 20.94 -13.40 14.67
N THR A 250 19.69 -13.87 14.63
CA THR A 250 19.23 -15.10 15.28
C THR A 250 20.07 -16.31 14.86
N THR A 251 20.32 -16.47 13.56
CA THR A 251 21.12 -17.58 13.03
C THR A 251 22.57 -17.53 13.49
N GLY A 252 23.19 -16.34 13.42
CA GLY A 252 24.57 -16.13 13.86
C GLY A 252 24.73 -16.36 15.35
N PHE A 253 23.76 -15.92 16.16
CA PHE A 253 23.74 -16.15 17.59
C PHE A 253 23.64 -17.65 17.92
N ASN A 254 22.69 -18.37 17.30
CA ASN A 254 22.55 -19.81 17.51
C ASN A 254 23.78 -20.60 17.06
N LEU A 255 24.37 -20.26 15.91
CA LEU A 255 25.59 -20.88 15.42
C LEU A 255 26.75 -20.68 16.41
N LEU A 256 26.90 -19.47 16.95
CA LEU A 256 27.92 -19.21 17.96
C LEU A 256 27.72 -20.09 19.19
N VAL A 257 26.51 -20.11 19.75
CA VAL A 257 26.21 -20.90 20.96
C VAL A 257 26.56 -22.37 20.75
N ASN A 258 26.31 -22.93 19.57
CA ASN A 258 26.62 -24.33 19.25
C ASN A 258 28.09 -24.58 18.88
N LEU A 259 28.80 -23.60 18.32
CA LEU A 259 30.21 -23.75 17.89
C LEU A 259 31.22 -23.48 19.00
N VAL A 260 30.87 -22.70 20.03
CA VAL A 260 31.78 -22.41 21.14
C VAL A 260 31.87 -23.64 22.04
N PRO A 261 33.03 -24.32 22.11
CA PRO A 261 33.19 -25.49 22.97
C PRO A 261 32.95 -25.12 24.44
N PRO A 262 32.33 -26.02 25.23
CA PRO A 262 32.17 -25.82 26.68
C PRO A 262 33.47 -25.45 27.40
N SER A 263 34.61 -25.93 26.89
CA SER A 263 35.94 -25.67 27.43
C SER A 263 36.38 -24.19 27.37
N ILE A 264 35.85 -23.39 26.45
CA ILE A 264 36.13 -21.94 26.41
C ILE A 264 35.48 -21.24 27.62
N PHE A 265 34.30 -21.68 28.05
CA PHE A 265 33.61 -21.14 29.20
C PHE A 265 34.24 -21.55 30.55
N THR A 266 34.97 -22.66 30.59
CA THR A 266 35.63 -23.18 31.81
C THR A 266 37.11 -22.79 31.94
N SER A 267 37.71 -22.18 30.92
CA SER A 267 39.16 -21.88 30.90
C SER A 267 39.56 -20.55 31.54
N SER A 268 38.61 -19.71 31.96
CA SER A 268 38.86 -18.42 32.62
C SER A 268 39.17 -18.59 34.12
N LYS A 269 40.38 -19.05 34.43
CA LYS A 269 40.88 -19.24 35.83
C LYS A 269 40.73 -18.02 36.76
N SER A 270 40.48 -16.81 36.25
CA SER A 270 40.44 -15.58 37.07
C SER A 270 39.03 -15.20 37.57
N LEU A 271 37.96 -15.69 36.94
CA LEU A 271 36.56 -15.41 37.34
C LEU A 271 35.90 -16.65 37.97
N SER A 272 36.40 -17.85 37.65
CA SER A 272 35.88 -19.16 38.05
C SER A 272 36.01 -19.49 39.55
N ASP A 273 36.79 -18.73 40.31
CA ASP A 273 36.98 -18.98 41.75
C ASP A 273 35.76 -18.59 42.61
N SER A 274 34.77 -17.92 42.00
CA SER A 274 33.45 -17.65 42.60
C SER A 274 32.39 -18.61 42.08
N ALA A 275 31.39 -18.95 42.91
CA ALA A 275 30.25 -19.79 42.51
C ALA A 275 29.49 -19.27 41.28
N PHE A 276 29.61 -17.97 40.96
CA PHE A 276 28.97 -17.32 39.83
C PHE A 276 29.90 -17.12 38.62
N GLY A 277 31.19 -17.46 38.73
CA GLY A 277 32.22 -17.20 37.73
C GLY A 277 31.93 -17.74 36.33
N PRO A 278 31.52 -19.02 36.19
CA PRO A 278 31.14 -19.61 34.90
C PRO A 278 29.92 -18.92 34.28
N LEU A 279 28.89 -18.64 35.08
CA LEU A 279 27.67 -17.96 34.62
C LEU A 279 27.97 -16.53 34.13
N VAL A 280 28.80 -15.79 34.86
CA VAL A 280 29.23 -14.44 34.45
C VAL A 280 30.08 -14.51 33.17
N THR A 281 30.95 -15.50 33.03
CA THR A 281 31.78 -15.68 31.82
C THR A 281 30.91 -15.99 30.59
N VAL A 282 29.94 -16.89 30.72
CA VAL A 282 28.95 -17.21 29.67
C VAL A 282 28.14 -15.97 29.29
N ALA A 283 27.61 -15.25 30.29
CA ALA A 283 26.84 -14.02 30.06
C ALA A 283 27.67 -12.94 29.34
N VAL A 284 28.93 -12.73 29.74
CA VAL A 284 29.82 -11.75 29.08
C VAL A 284 30.11 -12.14 27.64
N ILE A 285 30.38 -13.42 27.34
CA ILE A 285 30.63 -13.88 25.96
C ILE A 285 29.37 -13.73 25.10
N ILE A 286 28.22 -14.15 25.61
CA ILE A 286 26.92 -14.01 24.96
C ILE A 286 26.63 -12.54 24.65
N VAL A 287 26.82 -11.64 25.63
CA VAL A 287 26.60 -10.20 25.46
C VAL A 287 27.59 -9.61 24.47
N LEU A 288 28.88 -9.95 24.55
CA LEU A 288 29.91 -9.42 23.65
C LEU A 288 29.63 -9.83 22.20
N VAL A 289 29.35 -11.11 21.96
CA VAL A 289 29.12 -11.58 20.59
C VAL A 289 27.76 -11.18 20.06
N GLY A 290 26.71 -11.20 20.90
CA GLY A 290 25.42 -10.60 20.57
C GLY A 290 25.56 -9.13 20.18
N THR A 291 26.40 -8.37 20.89
CA THR A 291 26.70 -6.97 20.58
C THR A 291 27.45 -6.84 19.25
N LEU A 292 28.45 -7.69 18.97
CA LEU A 292 29.18 -7.65 17.69
C LEU A 292 28.29 -7.96 16.48
N LEU A 293 27.46 -9.01 16.59
CA LEU A 293 26.46 -9.34 15.57
C LEU A 293 25.43 -8.22 15.41
N GLY A 294 24.98 -7.65 16.52
CA GLY A 294 24.08 -6.50 16.56
C GLY A 294 24.69 -5.26 15.88
N ILE A 295 25.97 -4.95 16.11
CA ILE A 295 26.67 -3.84 15.45
C ILE A 295 26.78 -4.06 13.94
N ALA A 296 27.16 -5.26 13.51
CA ALA A 296 27.23 -5.60 12.09
C ALA A 296 25.86 -5.45 11.41
N ALA A 297 24.79 -5.84 12.13
CA ALA A 297 23.42 -5.69 11.68
C ALA A 297 22.92 -4.23 11.74
N ALA A 298 23.39 -3.44 12.69
CA ALA A 298 22.95 -2.06 12.89
C ALA A 298 23.25 -1.16 11.68
N ILE A 299 24.30 -1.44 10.90
CA ILE A 299 24.64 -0.65 9.70
C ILE A 299 23.54 -0.72 8.64
N PRO A 300 23.21 -1.89 8.06
CA PRO A 300 22.14 -2.00 7.06
C PRO A 300 20.78 -1.60 7.65
N TRP A 301 20.52 -1.90 8.93
CA TRP A 301 19.31 -1.44 9.61
C TRP A 301 19.20 0.08 9.64
N THR A 302 20.26 0.77 10.02
CA THR A 302 20.29 2.24 10.08
C THR A 302 20.08 2.85 8.70
N ILE A 303 20.64 2.25 7.64
CA ILE A 303 20.43 2.70 6.26
C ILE A 303 18.94 2.56 5.89
N ALA A 304 18.34 1.40 6.12
CA ALA A 304 16.93 1.15 5.82
C ALA A 304 16.00 2.08 6.64
N CYS A 305 16.27 2.25 7.93
CA CYS A 305 15.54 3.17 8.80
C CYS A 305 15.65 4.62 8.32
N ARG A 306 16.85 5.07 7.93
CA ARG A 306 17.05 6.42 7.38
C ARG A 306 16.31 6.61 6.07
N ALA A 307 16.29 5.61 5.19
CA ALA A 307 15.51 5.66 3.95
C ALA A 307 14.01 5.78 4.23
N LYS A 308 13.45 4.95 5.13
CA LYS A 308 12.05 5.05 5.58
C LYS A 308 11.75 6.41 6.18
N LEU A 309 12.58 6.89 7.11
CA LEU A 309 12.39 8.17 7.79
C LEU A 309 12.42 9.34 6.81
N ARG A 310 13.44 9.38 5.94
CA ARG A 310 13.55 10.42 4.91
C ARG A 310 12.35 10.43 3.98
N SER A 311 11.91 9.26 3.51
CA SER A 311 10.74 9.11 2.66
C SER A 311 9.47 9.62 3.35
N HIS A 312 9.25 9.25 4.62
CA HIS A 312 8.06 9.67 5.35
C HIS A 312 8.06 11.18 5.65
N THR A 313 9.18 11.72 6.11
CA THR A 313 9.34 13.16 6.35
C THR A 313 9.08 13.95 5.07
N LEU A 314 9.71 13.53 3.95
CA LEU A 314 9.55 14.21 2.67
C LEU A 314 8.10 14.18 2.18
N MET A 315 7.39 13.07 2.34
CA MET A 315 5.96 12.97 2.00
C MET A 315 5.13 14.03 2.75
N LEU A 316 5.29 14.11 4.08
CA LEU A 316 4.52 15.05 4.90
C LEU A 316 4.92 16.51 4.67
N GLU A 317 6.19 16.78 4.36
CA GLU A 317 6.69 18.10 3.97
C GLU A 317 6.13 18.53 2.61
N GLN A 318 6.15 17.64 1.61
CA GLN A 318 5.56 17.91 0.29
C GLN A 318 4.07 18.20 0.39
N MET A 319 3.33 17.49 1.26
CA MET A 319 1.92 17.80 1.52
C MET A 319 1.74 19.16 2.20
N ALA A 320 2.58 19.51 3.18
CA ALA A 320 2.48 20.77 3.91
C ALA A 320 2.78 21.99 3.02
N CYS A 321 3.75 21.85 2.11
CA CYS A 321 4.17 22.90 1.17
C CYS A 321 3.56 22.74 -0.22
N PHE A 322 2.53 21.88 -0.36
CA PHE A 322 2.00 21.48 -1.66
C PHE A 322 1.46 22.67 -2.46
N ASP A 323 1.82 22.78 -3.74
CA ASP A 323 1.17 23.69 -4.69
C ASP A 323 0.98 22.99 -6.04
N CYS A 324 -0.28 22.82 -6.44
CA CYS A 324 -0.66 22.18 -7.69
C CYS A 324 -0.06 22.88 -8.92
N ARG A 325 0.17 24.21 -8.85
CA ARG A 325 0.73 25.00 -9.96
C ARG A 325 2.18 24.65 -10.26
N ALA A 326 2.92 24.22 -9.24
CA ALA A 326 4.31 23.81 -9.37
C ALA A 326 4.45 22.39 -9.96
N ALA A 327 3.35 21.65 -10.14
CA ALA A 327 3.40 20.30 -10.69
C ALA A 327 3.75 20.32 -12.18
N GLU A 328 4.60 19.39 -12.59
CA GLU A 328 5.01 19.13 -13.96
C GLU A 328 3.88 18.44 -14.75
N CYS A 329 3.70 18.88 -15.99
CA CYS A 329 2.80 18.24 -16.93
C CYS A 329 3.61 17.45 -17.96
N ALA A 330 3.29 16.17 -18.16
CA ALA A 330 3.98 15.34 -19.15
C ALA A 330 3.82 15.87 -20.58
N VAL A 331 2.70 16.54 -20.85
CA VAL A 331 2.42 17.23 -22.10
C VAL A 331 1.96 18.64 -21.75
N GLU A 332 2.88 19.60 -21.82
CA GLU A 332 2.64 20.96 -21.32
C GLU A 332 1.43 21.65 -21.97
N SER A 333 1.08 21.30 -23.22
CA SER A 333 -0.14 21.81 -23.88
C SER A 333 -1.45 21.40 -23.17
N ASP A 334 -1.42 20.32 -22.38
CA ASP A 334 -2.59 19.82 -21.64
C ASP A 334 -2.73 20.49 -20.25
N ARG A 335 -1.73 21.25 -19.78
CA ARG A 335 -1.73 21.87 -18.43
C ARG A 335 -3.00 22.65 -18.14
N LEU A 336 -3.35 23.59 -19.03
CA LEU A 336 -4.52 24.47 -18.84
C LEU A 336 -5.81 23.65 -18.72
N LEU A 337 -5.95 22.57 -19.49
CA LEU A 337 -7.13 21.71 -19.43
C LEU A 337 -7.18 20.92 -18.12
N VAL A 338 -6.05 20.41 -17.65
CA VAL A 338 -5.97 19.66 -16.39
C VAL A 338 -6.25 20.57 -15.20
N GLU A 339 -5.64 21.76 -15.17
CA GLU A 339 -5.88 22.76 -14.12
C GLU A 339 -7.34 23.23 -14.12
N GLN A 340 -7.96 23.44 -15.28
CA GLN A 340 -9.39 23.76 -15.38
C GLN A 340 -10.28 22.65 -14.82
N GLN A 341 -9.90 21.38 -14.97
CA GLN A 341 -10.64 20.27 -14.36
C GLN A 341 -10.48 20.25 -12.84
N VAL A 342 -9.26 20.47 -12.32
CA VAL A 342 -9.04 20.61 -10.87
C VAL A 342 -9.88 21.77 -10.32
N GLN A 343 -9.86 22.92 -10.99
CA GLN A 343 -10.70 24.08 -10.63
C GLN A 343 -12.19 23.73 -10.67
N HIS A 344 -12.64 22.98 -11.67
CA HIS A 344 -14.04 22.56 -11.77
C HIS A 344 -14.51 21.78 -10.54
N PHE A 345 -13.65 20.95 -9.95
CA PHE A 345 -13.98 20.17 -8.75
C PHE A 345 -14.00 21.00 -7.46
N PHE A 346 -13.27 22.12 -7.41
CA PHE A 346 -13.08 22.94 -6.20
C PHE A 346 -13.73 24.34 -6.27
N ARG A 347 -14.53 24.62 -7.30
CA ARG A 347 -15.29 25.88 -7.42
C ARG A 347 -16.35 26.02 -6.31
N THR A 348 -16.32 27.17 -5.63
CA THR A 348 -17.08 27.51 -4.42
C THR A 348 -18.60 27.41 -4.62
N ASP A 349 -19.13 27.80 -5.79
CA ASP A 349 -20.59 27.88 -6.05
C ASP A 349 -21.31 26.52 -6.06
N ARG A 350 -20.59 25.40 -6.23
CA ARG A 350 -21.17 24.05 -6.15
C ARG A 350 -21.07 23.45 -4.75
N TYR A 351 -20.08 23.84 -3.96
CA TYR A 351 -19.90 23.35 -2.60
C TYR A 351 -21.05 23.84 -1.69
N GLU A 352 -21.47 25.10 -1.85
CA GLU A 352 -22.62 25.65 -1.11
C GLU A 352 -23.95 25.04 -1.55
N LYS A 353 -24.17 24.81 -2.86
CA LYS A 353 -25.44 24.23 -3.34
C LYS A 353 -25.65 22.78 -2.87
N GLU A 354 -24.59 21.97 -2.81
CA GLU A 354 -24.69 20.58 -2.33
C GLU A 354 -24.87 20.51 -0.82
N VAL A 355 -24.20 21.37 -0.05
CA VAL A 355 -24.41 21.49 1.40
C VAL A 355 -25.83 21.98 1.73
N VAL A 356 -26.35 22.95 0.98
CA VAL A 356 -27.73 23.44 1.14
C VAL A 356 -28.77 22.38 0.73
N LEU A 357 -28.50 21.55 -0.28
CA LEU A 357 -29.38 20.42 -0.67
C LEU A 357 -29.35 19.26 0.35
N GLN A 358 -28.21 19.01 0.98
CA GLN A 358 -28.11 18.02 2.07
C GLN A 358 -28.76 18.51 3.38
N LEU A 359 -28.69 19.80 3.68
CA LEU A 359 -29.38 20.41 4.84
C LEU A 359 -30.89 20.53 4.66
N SER A 360 -31.37 20.71 3.42
CA SER A 360 -32.80 20.77 3.10
C SER A 360 -33.46 19.38 2.96
N SER A 361 -32.67 18.33 2.74
CA SER A 361 -33.16 16.94 2.76
C SER A 361 -33.21 16.33 4.16
N SER A 362 -32.46 16.87 5.14
CA SER A 362 -32.53 16.43 6.54
C SER A 362 -33.69 17.03 7.33
N THR A 363 -34.41 18.01 6.78
CA THR A 363 -35.54 18.72 7.45
C THR A 363 -36.93 18.26 7.02
N ARG A 364 -37.09 17.09 6.38
CA ARG A 364 -38.42 16.55 6.03
C ARG A 364 -38.63 15.11 6.51
N THR A 365 -39.07 15.02 7.76
CA THR A 365 -39.94 13.99 8.37
C THR A 365 -41.02 14.81 9.07
N ASP A 366 -42.33 14.65 8.94
CA ASP A 366 -43.21 13.60 8.44
C ASP A 366 -44.50 14.28 7.91
N GLU A 367 -45.09 13.78 6.83
CA GLU A 367 -46.55 13.68 6.60
C GLU A 367 -46.85 13.25 5.14
N TYR A 368 -47.62 12.18 5.00
CA TYR A 368 -48.31 11.71 3.78
C TYR A 368 -49.69 11.20 4.23
N PRO A 369 -50.69 10.97 3.33
CA PRO A 369 -50.86 11.47 1.96
C PRO A 369 -52.29 12.02 1.72
N GLN A 370 -52.48 12.95 0.77
CA GLN A 370 -53.77 13.06 0.08
C GLN A 370 -53.62 13.25 -1.43
N THR A 371 -54.44 12.47 -2.12
CA THR A 371 -54.64 12.31 -3.56
C THR A 371 -55.21 13.55 -4.25
N ALA A 372 -54.71 13.90 -5.44
CA ALA A 372 -55.51 14.55 -6.49
C ALA A 372 -54.81 14.54 -7.86
N ASN A 373 -55.32 13.68 -8.75
CA ASN A 373 -55.69 13.90 -10.14
C ASN A 373 -54.98 14.93 -11.06
N LEU A 374 -54.59 14.37 -12.22
CA LEU A 374 -54.86 14.79 -13.60
C LEU A 374 -54.15 16.03 -14.20
N SER A 375 -53.52 15.71 -15.34
CA SER A 375 -53.39 16.48 -16.58
C SER A 375 -52.63 17.81 -16.54
N GLU A 376 -51.47 17.84 -17.21
CA GLU A 376 -51.30 18.64 -18.43
C GLU A 376 -50.02 18.27 -19.19
N VAL A 377 -50.23 17.68 -20.36
CA VAL A 377 -49.28 17.57 -21.47
C VAL A 377 -49.55 18.77 -22.38
N ARG A 378 -48.51 19.48 -22.86
CA ARG A 378 -48.33 20.06 -24.23
C ARG A 378 -47.25 21.19 -24.27
N PRO A 379 -46.74 21.64 -25.43
CA PRO A 379 -45.65 20.96 -26.15
C PRO A 379 -44.56 21.95 -26.67
N TRP A 380 -43.57 21.41 -27.37
CA TRP A 380 -42.60 22.10 -28.21
C TRP A 380 -43.23 23.13 -29.17
N ARG A 381 -42.59 24.30 -29.31
CA ARG A 381 -42.91 25.30 -30.34
C ARG A 381 -41.66 25.59 -31.17
N SER A 382 -41.74 25.23 -32.45
CA SER A 382 -40.87 25.63 -33.54
C SER A 382 -41.36 26.94 -34.15
N SER A 383 -40.45 27.81 -34.57
CA SER A 383 -40.72 28.86 -35.55
C SER A 383 -39.45 29.20 -36.31
N SER A 384 -39.52 28.97 -37.61
CA SER A 384 -38.61 29.37 -38.70
C SER A 384 -39.03 30.73 -39.28
N GLU A 385 -38.20 31.25 -40.21
CA GLU A 385 -38.31 32.44 -41.12
C GLU A 385 -37.52 33.67 -40.63
N SER A 386 -36.30 33.96 -41.14
CA SER A 386 -35.89 34.63 -42.42
C SER A 386 -36.31 36.12 -42.45
N GLU A 387 -35.49 37.15 -42.75
CA GLU A 387 -34.43 37.33 -43.75
C GLU A 387 -33.42 38.45 -43.34
N ASP A 388 -32.17 38.26 -43.76
CA ASP A 388 -31.20 39.18 -44.39
C ASP A 388 -30.79 40.57 -43.84
N THR A 389 -29.46 40.74 -43.87
CA THR A 389 -28.64 41.94 -44.15
C THR A 389 -27.89 42.54 -42.97
N GLU A 390 -26.66 42.06 -42.72
CA GLU A 390 -25.44 42.87 -42.79
C GLU A 390 -24.21 42.01 -42.41
N MET A 391 -23.34 41.83 -43.40
CA MET A 391 -22.04 41.19 -43.28
C MET A 391 -20.98 42.26 -43.04
N SER A 392 -20.55 42.46 -41.79
CA SER A 392 -19.17 42.86 -41.46
C SER A 392 -18.90 42.80 -39.95
N SER A 393 -17.75 42.22 -39.59
CA SER A 393 -16.98 42.45 -38.34
C SER A 393 -17.51 42.00 -36.96
N THR A 394 -17.98 40.77 -36.78
CA THR A 394 -18.11 40.17 -35.42
C THR A 394 -17.50 38.77 -35.26
N VAL A 395 -16.78 38.29 -36.27
CA VAL A 395 -15.88 37.13 -36.11
C VAL A 395 -14.58 37.66 -35.51
N PHE A 396 -14.48 37.73 -34.17
CA PHE A 396 -13.25 37.56 -33.36
C PHE A 396 -13.40 37.92 -31.86
N ASP A 397 -14.60 38.26 -31.36
CA ASP A 397 -14.79 38.65 -29.93
C ASP A 397 -15.34 37.53 -29.01
N SER A 398 -15.03 36.27 -29.33
CA SER A 398 -15.26 35.12 -28.42
C SER A 398 -13.95 34.54 -27.87
N ALA A 399 -12.87 35.32 -27.84
CA ALA A 399 -11.76 35.05 -26.94
C ALA A 399 -12.17 35.46 -25.52
N ALA A 400 -13.10 34.70 -24.93
CA ALA A 400 -13.30 34.74 -23.49
C ALA A 400 -11.93 34.48 -22.87
N TYR A 401 -11.37 35.51 -22.25
CA TYR A 401 -10.16 35.47 -21.47
C TYR A 401 -10.29 34.27 -20.51
N PHE A 402 -9.55 33.19 -20.77
CA PHE A 402 -9.58 31.98 -19.94
C PHE A 402 -8.95 32.33 -18.59
N GLN A 403 -9.72 32.94 -17.69
CA GLN A 403 -9.26 33.23 -16.33
C GLN A 403 -9.17 31.91 -15.57
N THR A 404 -7.94 31.57 -15.18
CA THR A 404 -7.70 30.55 -14.15
C THR A 404 -8.39 30.99 -12.87
N ASP A 405 -9.24 30.11 -12.34
CA ASP A 405 -9.87 30.33 -11.04
C ASP A 405 -8.86 30.00 -9.94
N GLU A 406 -8.02 30.98 -9.61
CA GLU A 406 -6.97 30.85 -8.61
C GLU A 406 -7.52 30.42 -7.24
N ARG A 407 -8.74 30.86 -6.90
CA ARG A 407 -9.39 30.49 -5.64
C ARG A 407 -9.70 29.00 -5.58
N ALA A 408 -10.15 28.40 -6.68
CA ALA A 408 -10.43 26.96 -6.74
C ALA A 408 -9.13 26.13 -6.64
N LEU A 409 -8.03 26.59 -7.26
CA LEU A 409 -6.71 25.95 -7.08
C LEU A 409 -6.21 26.09 -5.63
N ASP A 410 -6.40 27.25 -5.00
CA ASP A 410 -6.04 27.47 -3.60
C ASP A 410 -6.88 26.60 -2.65
N ALA A 411 -8.15 26.36 -2.97
CA ALA A 411 -9.00 25.44 -2.23
C ALA A 411 -8.50 23.99 -2.34
N PHE A 412 -8.08 23.54 -3.53
CA PHE A 412 -7.45 22.22 -3.69
C PHE A 412 -6.13 22.12 -2.94
N ASN A 413 -5.26 23.14 -3.04
CA ASN A 413 -4.02 23.19 -2.27
C ASN A 413 -4.29 23.12 -0.77
N SER A 414 -5.29 23.84 -0.27
CA SER A 414 -5.71 23.81 1.14
C SER A 414 -6.25 22.45 1.56
N TYR A 415 -6.96 21.75 0.68
CA TYR A 415 -7.41 20.37 0.91
C TYR A 415 -6.23 19.40 1.10
N ILE A 416 -5.20 19.49 0.25
CA ILE A 416 -4.00 18.63 0.38
C ILE A 416 -3.24 18.95 1.66
N ARG A 417 -2.99 20.24 1.93
CA ARG A 417 -2.24 20.71 3.11
C ARG A 417 -2.93 20.43 4.44
N GLY A 418 -4.26 20.42 4.46
CA GLY A 418 -5.07 20.26 5.66
C GLY A 418 -5.73 18.87 5.76
N PRO A 419 -6.98 18.71 5.28
CA PRO A 419 -7.75 17.46 5.39
C PRO A 419 -6.99 16.20 4.96
N LEU A 420 -6.39 16.18 3.78
CA LEU A 420 -5.70 14.98 3.28
C LEU A 420 -4.45 14.68 4.10
N ARG A 421 -3.61 15.68 4.38
CA ARG A 421 -2.44 15.52 5.23
C ARG A 421 -2.81 15.00 6.62
N SER A 422 -3.92 15.48 7.17
CA SER A 422 -4.40 15.03 8.49
C SER A 422 -4.83 13.56 8.46
N ALA A 423 -5.56 13.13 7.43
CA ALA A 423 -5.93 11.72 7.24
C ALA A 423 -4.70 10.81 7.02
N VAL A 424 -3.68 11.29 6.29
CA VAL A 424 -2.41 10.57 6.14
C VAL A 424 -1.66 10.47 7.46
N MET A 425 -1.61 11.55 8.27
CA MET A 425 -0.99 11.51 9.59
C MET A 425 -1.75 10.60 10.57
N GLU A 426 -3.06 10.48 10.46
CA GLU A 426 -3.87 9.57 11.29
C GLU A 426 -3.63 8.10 10.92
N SER A 427 -3.50 7.80 9.62
CA SER A 427 -3.34 6.43 9.13
C SER A 427 -1.89 5.93 9.16
N VAL A 428 -0.92 6.77 8.77
CA VAL A 428 0.50 6.42 8.66
C VAL A 428 1.28 6.84 9.91
N GLY A 429 0.79 7.85 10.64
CA GLY A 429 1.46 8.43 11.80
C GLY A 429 2.41 9.58 11.45
N ASP A 430 3.10 10.10 12.48
CA ASP A 430 4.21 11.03 12.29
C ASP A 430 5.47 10.32 11.72
N PRO A 431 6.53 11.03 11.30
CA PRO A 431 7.72 10.39 10.73
C PRO A 431 8.35 9.30 11.61
N LEU A 432 8.38 9.54 12.93
CA LEU A 432 8.95 8.64 13.94
C LEU A 432 7.97 7.53 14.34
N HIS A 433 6.69 7.70 14.06
CA HIS A 433 5.68 6.69 14.24
C HIS A 433 5.92 5.51 13.29
N VAL A 434 5.86 4.32 13.87
CA VAL A 434 5.75 3.06 13.16
C VAL A 434 4.61 2.30 13.84
N PRO A 435 3.59 1.85 13.09
CA PRO A 435 2.50 1.10 13.68
C PRO A 435 3.01 -0.11 14.45
N TYR A 436 2.50 -0.33 15.66
CA TYR A 436 2.92 -1.44 16.52
C TYR A 436 2.82 -2.81 15.82
N SER A 437 1.79 -2.99 14.97
CA SER A 437 1.64 -4.19 14.15
C SER A 437 2.80 -4.42 13.19
N MET A 438 3.36 -3.36 12.58
CA MET A 438 4.54 -3.47 11.73
C MET A 438 5.78 -3.82 12.54
N CYS A 439 5.97 -3.22 13.73
CA CYS A 439 7.07 -3.56 14.63
C CYS A 439 7.01 -5.04 15.05
N LEU A 440 5.81 -5.55 15.37
CA LEU A 440 5.61 -6.96 15.70
C LEU A 440 5.99 -7.88 14.53
N VAL A 441 5.55 -7.56 13.32
CA VAL A 441 5.88 -8.35 12.12
C VAL A 441 7.39 -8.35 11.86
N ALA A 442 8.03 -7.20 11.98
CA ALA A 442 9.47 -7.05 11.77
C ALA A 442 10.28 -7.86 12.81
N SER A 443 9.76 -7.95 14.04
CA SER A 443 10.38 -8.68 15.17
C SER A 443 10.06 -10.19 15.20
N LEU A 444 9.27 -10.73 14.26
CA LEU A 444 8.86 -12.14 14.29
C LEU A 444 10.02 -13.14 14.43
N PRO A 445 11.16 -13.01 13.71
CA PRO A 445 12.27 -13.95 13.86
C PRO A 445 12.80 -14.01 15.30
N MET A 446 12.94 -12.87 15.97
CA MET A 446 13.38 -12.79 17.35
C MET A 446 12.32 -13.33 18.33
N ILE A 447 11.04 -13.05 18.08
CA ILE A 447 9.93 -13.61 18.87
C ILE A 447 9.97 -15.14 18.81
N PHE A 448 10.08 -15.71 17.60
CA PHE A 448 10.16 -17.15 17.43
C PHE A 448 11.43 -17.75 18.04
N TYR A 449 12.56 -17.04 17.94
CA TYR A 449 13.81 -17.47 18.54
C TYR A 449 13.75 -17.52 20.06
N SER A 450 13.09 -16.58 20.72
CA SER A 450 12.96 -16.58 22.19
C SER A 450 12.31 -17.86 22.72
N ALA A 451 11.41 -18.49 21.96
CA ALA A 451 10.89 -19.81 22.32
C ALA A 451 11.92 -20.92 22.17
N THR A 452 12.86 -20.84 21.22
CA THR A 452 13.95 -21.82 21.15
C THR A 452 14.86 -21.75 22.37
N ASP A 453 15.13 -20.56 22.90
CA ASP A 453 15.92 -20.42 24.14
C ASP A 453 15.19 -21.08 25.33
N ILE A 454 13.87 -20.92 25.44
CA ILE A 454 13.05 -21.57 26.49
C ILE A 454 13.01 -23.10 26.31
N LEU A 455 12.87 -23.58 25.08
CA LEU A 455 12.73 -25.00 24.77
C LEU A 455 14.06 -25.76 24.79
N GLN A 456 15.20 -25.07 24.75
CA GLN A 456 16.54 -25.65 24.86
C GLN A 456 16.94 -26.00 26.29
N CYS A 457 16.19 -25.55 27.31
CA CYS A 457 16.40 -25.95 28.69
C CYS A 457 16.08 -27.44 28.88
N ASP A 458 17.09 -28.25 29.22
CA ASP A 458 16.93 -29.67 29.57
C ASP A 458 16.44 -29.86 31.01
N ALA A 459 16.15 -31.11 31.39
CA ALA A 459 15.68 -31.45 32.73
C ALA A 459 16.67 -31.05 33.83
N GLU A 460 17.98 -31.11 33.56
CA GLU A 460 19.04 -30.68 34.49
C GLU A 460 19.05 -29.15 34.64
N CYS A 461 18.90 -28.39 33.56
CA CYS A 461 18.73 -26.94 33.57
C CYS A 461 17.46 -26.51 34.33
N VAL A 462 16.36 -27.25 34.20
CA VAL A 462 15.13 -26.99 34.95
C VAL A 462 15.28 -27.32 36.44
N SER A 463 16.09 -28.34 36.80
CA SER A 463 16.40 -28.66 38.20
C SER A 463 17.40 -27.69 38.84
N ASP A 464 18.39 -27.21 38.08
CA ASP A 464 19.43 -26.30 38.58
C ASP A 464 19.00 -24.81 38.57
N ASN A 465 18.21 -24.39 37.58
CA ASN A 465 17.65 -23.02 37.49
C ASN A 465 16.23 -22.89 38.02
N GLY A 466 15.70 -23.95 38.65
CA GLY A 466 14.46 -24.03 39.42
C GLY A 466 13.36 -23.05 39.02
N LEU A 467 12.36 -23.51 38.28
CA LEU A 467 11.05 -22.84 38.24
C LEU A 467 10.43 -22.66 39.65
N GLU A 468 10.90 -23.38 40.67
CA GLU A 468 10.59 -23.10 42.08
C GLU A 468 11.19 -21.78 42.59
N SER A 469 12.34 -21.35 42.08
CA SER A 469 12.96 -20.08 42.49
C SER A 469 12.11 -18.88 42.06
N PHE A 470 11.56 -18.88 40.84
CA PHE A 470 10.70 -17.80 40.34
C PHE A 470 9.43 -17.60 41.19
N TRP A 471 8.78 -18.68 41.65
CA TRP A 471 7.61 -18.61 42.54
C TRP A 471 7.92 -18.18 43.98
N ASN A 472 9.19 -18.26 44.41
CA ASN A 472 9.65 -17.74 45.69
C ASN A 472 9.94 -16.22 45.65
N TYR A 473 10.06 -15.63 44.46
CA TYR A 473 10.35 -14.20 44.28
C TYR A 473 9.13 -13.36 43.84
N VAL A 474 7.99 -13.99 43.53
CA VAL A 474 6.70 -13.29 43.33
C VAL A 474 6.04 -13.12 44.71
N PRO A 475 5.79 -11.88 45.19
CA PRO A 475 5.14 -11.69 46.48
C PRO A 475 3.73 -12.27 46.41
N ARG A 476 3.48 -13.33 47.20
CA ARG A 476 2.13 -13.86 47.38
C ARG A 476 1.27 -12.75 48.00
N PRO A 477 0.09 -12.42 47.44
CA PRO A 477 -0.81 -11.48 48.10
C PRO A 477 -1.17 -12.05 49.48
N CYS A 478 -0.88 -11.29 50.52
CA CYS A 478 -1.29 -11.59 51.89
C CYS A 478 -2.81 -11.69 51.95
N LEU A 479 -3.35 -12.90 51.86
CA LEU A 479 -4.69 -13.19 52.36
C LEU A 479 -4.54 -13.42 53.86
N ALA A 480 -4.73 -12.32 54.60
CA ALA A 480 -4.89 -12.33 56.04
C ALA A 480 -6.19 -13.05 56.40
N GLY A 481 -6.10 -13.97 57.38
CA GLY A 481 -7.23 -14.49 58.13
C GLY A 481 -7.69 -13.52 59.21
#